data_AF-A0A6G0YDJ4-F1
#
_entry.id   AF-A0A6G0YDJ4-F1
#
_cell.length_a   1.000
_cell.length_b   1.000
_cell.length_c   1.000
_cell.angle_alpha   90.00
_cell.angle_beta   90.00
_cell.angle_gamma   90.00
#
_symmetry.space_group_name_H-M   'P 1'
#
loop_
_entity.id
_entity.type
_entity.pdbx_description
1 polymer ?
#
loop_
_entity_poly.entity_id
_entity_poly.type
_entity_poly.pdbx_seq_one_letter_code
_entity_poly.pdbx_strand_id
1 'polypeptide(L)' 'MKYSNFLELEEVDEPKERRKYNAEESKREIHFLKTCSRETNSRFKLKLPFRNNIQQLGESRFMETKRFYQMELKLN' A
#
# COMPACT_ATOMS: atom_id res chain seq x y z
N MET A 1 37.49 20.97 -1.01
CA MET A 1 36.84 19.92 -1.84
C MET A 1 35.56 20.53 -2.41
N LYS A 2 35.45 20.66 -3.73
CA LYS A 2 34.27 21.24 -4.40
C LYS A 2 33.31 20.11 -4.79
N TYR A 3 32.11 20.09 -4.21
CA TYR A 3 31.01 19.25 -4.67
C TYR A 3 30.34 19.94 -5.87
N SER A 4 31.05 20.11 -6.98
CA SER A 4 30.54 20.88 -8.12
C SER A 4 29.62 20.09 -9.05
N ASN A 5 29.58 18.76 -8.93
CA ASN A 5 28.94 17.90 -9.94
C ASN A 5 27.86 16.96 -9.36
N PHE A 6 27.37 17.20 -8.14
CA PHE A 6 26.35 16.34 -7.53
C PHE A 6 24.95 16.52 -8.15
N LEU A 7 24.75 17.56 -8.96
CA LEU A 7 23.45 17.97 -9.52
C LEU A 7 23.44 17.97 -11.06
N GLU A 8 24.39 17.31 -11.72
CA GLU A 8 24.27 17.06 -13.15
C GLU A 8 23.14 16.03 -13.35
N LEU A 9 22.00 16.51 -13.87
CA LEU A 9 20.89 15.66 -14.28
C LEU A 9 21.39 14.72 -15.38
N GLU A 10 21.61 13.45 -15.03
CA GLU A 10 21.84 12.40 -16.02
C GLU A 10 20.58 12.28 -16.89
N GLU A 11 20.74 12.49 -18.20
CA GLU A 11 19.70 12.17 -19.18
C GLU A 11 19.49 10.65 -19.15
N VAL A 12 18.41 10.23 -18.50
CA VAL A 12 17.97 8.84 -18.54
C VAL A 12 17.30 8.65 -19.89
N ASP A 13 17.96 7.94 -20.80
CA ASP A 13 17.34 7.43 -22.01
C ASP A 13 16.12 6.59 -21.62
N GLU A 14 14.91 7.13 -21.81
CA GLU A 14 13.70 6.36 -21.59
C GLU A 14 13.75 5.13 -22.52
N PRO A 15 13.70 3.91 -21.97
CA PRO A 15 13.78 2.72 -22.82
C PRO A 15 12.60 2.75 -23.80
N LYS A 16 12.92 2.67 -25.09
CA LYS A 16 11.94 2.70 -26.20
C LYS A 16 10.81 1.68 -26.03
N GLU A 17 11.06 0.62 -25.29
CA GLU A 17 10.07 -0.35 -24.86
C GLU A 17 9.93 -0.36 -23.35
N ARG A 18 8.68 -0.29 -22.86
CA ARG A 18 8.38 -0.50 -21.45
C ARG A 18 8.87 -1.89 -21.05
N ARG A 19 9.73 -1.97 -20.03
CA ARG A 19 10.16 -3.24 -19.45
C ARG A 19 8.93 -4.10 -19.16
N LYS A 20 8.90 -5.32 -19.70
CA LYS A 20 7.83 -6.29 -19.39
C LYS A 20 8.01 -6.72 -17.95
N TYR A 21 7.13 -6.27 -17.07
CA TYR A 21 7.12 -6.69 -15.68
C TYR A 21 6.90 -8.19 -15.58
N ASN A 22 7.57 -8.83 -14.62
CA ASN A 22 7.20 -10.17 -14.23
C ASN A 22 5.80 -10.17 -13.54
N ALA A 23 5.23 -11.35 -13.33
CA ALA A 23 3.87 -11.45 -12.77
C ALA A 23 3.75 -10.81 -11.37
N GLU A 24 4.80 -10.89 -10.56
CA GLU A 24 4.81 -10.35 -9.19
C GLU A 24 4.99 -8.82 -9.18
N GLU A 25 5.85 -8.30 -10.04
CA GLU A 25 6.03 -6.86 -10.28
C GLU A 25 4.73 -6.24 -10.76
N SER A 26 4.03 -6.91 -11.70
CA SER A 26 2.72 -6.47 -12.18
C SER A 26 1.70 -6.40 -11.05
N LYS A 27 1.65 -7.41 -10.16
CA LYS A 27 0.76 -7.41 -9.00
C LYS A 27 1.09 -6.26 -8.03
N ARG A 28 2.38 -5.99 -7.80
CA ARG A 28 2.84 -4.89 -6.93
C ARG A 28 2.48 -3.53 -7.52
N GLU A 29 2.66 -3.35 -8.82
CA GLU A 29 2.29 -2.11 -9.52
C GLU A 29 0.79 -1.86 -9.43
N ILE A 30 -0.02 -2.89 -9.70
CA ILE A 30 -1.48 -2.82 -9.55
C ILE A 30 -1.86 -2.49 -8.10
N HIS A 31 -1.16 -3.07 -7.13
CA HIS A 31 -1.41 -2.79 -5.71
C HIS A 31 -1.09 -1.34 -5.37
N PHE A 32 0.08 -0.85 -5.79
CA PHE A 32 0.53 0.53 -5.56
C PHE A 32 -0.42 1.55 -6.17
N LEU A 33 -0.83 1.37 -7.44
CA LEU A 33 -1.78 2.27 -8.10
C LEU A 33 -3.17 2.29 -7.43
N LYS A 34 -3.55 1.21 -6.75
CA LYS A 34 -4.81 1.14 -5.99
C LYS A 34 -4.73 1.78 -4.61
N THR A 35 -3.54 1.77 -3.98
CA THR A 35 -3.36 2.20 -2.60
C THR A 35 -2.64 3.53 -2.46
N CYS A 36 -1.97 4.01 -3.49
CA CYS A 36 -1.19 5.25 -3.46
C CYS A 36 -1.68 6.20 -4.55
N SER A 37 -2.01 7.43 -4.17
CA SER A 37 -2.29 8.52 -5.10
C SER A 37 -1.67 9.82 -4.62
N ARG A 38 -1.33 10.70 -5.56
CA ARG A 38 -0.78 12.02 -5.27
C ARG A 38 -1.89 13.06 -5.33
N GLU A 39 -1.99 13.87 -4.29
CA GLU A 39 -2.92 15.00 -4.21
C GLU A 39 -2.33 16.26 -4.87
N THR A 40 -3.20 17.18 -5.27
CA THR A 40 -2.83 18.46 -5.91
C THR A 40 -1.99 19.36 -5.00
N ASN A 41 -2.08 19.19 -3.69
CA ASN A 41 -1.27 19.85 -2.66
C ASN A 41 0.14 19.23 -2.50
N SER A 42 0.56 18.37 -3.42
CA SER A 42 1.83 17.61 -3.37
C SER A 42 1.97 16.63 -2.20
N ARG A 43 0.89 16.26 -1.52
CA ARG A 43 0.88 15.19 -0.53
C ARG A 43 0.55 13.84 -1.16
N PHE A 44 0.96 12.76 -0.50
CA PHE A 44 0.57 11.41 -0.87
C PHE A 44 -0.61 10.96 -0.01
N LYS A 45 -1.62 10.41 -0.67
CA LYS A 45 -2.75 9.75 -0.05
C LYS A 45 -2.55 8.25 -0.14
N LEU A 46 -2.51 7.61 1.02
CA LEU A 46 -2.46 6.16 1.16
C LEU A 46 -3.84 5.64 1.53
N LYS A 47 -4.38 4.74 0.72
CA LYS A 47 -5.58 3.97 1.00
C LYS A 47 -5.16 2.60 1.51
N LEU A 48 -5.51 2.30 2.76
CA LEU A 48 -5.33 0.96 3.29
C LEU A 48 -6.22 -0.02 2.49
N PRO A 49 -5.64 -1.10 1.95
CA PRO A 49 -6.41 -2.12 1.26
C PRO A 49 -7.24 -2.88 2.30
N PHE A 50 -8.54 -2.55 2.38
CA PHE A 50 -9.46 -3.38 3.13
C PHE A 50 -9.57 -4.76 2.45
N ARG A 51 -9.57 -5.82 3.25
CA ARG A 51 -9.82 -7.18 2.74
C ARG A 51 -11.26 -7.22 2.25
N ASN A 52 -11.45 -7.28 0.93
CA ASN A 52 -12.79 -7.33 0.33
C ASN A 52 -13.50 -8.67 0.58
N ASN A 53 -12.79 -9.68 1.10
CA ASN A 53 -13.38 -10.97 1.44
C ASN A 53 -13.38 -11.18 2.96
N ILE A 54 -14.57 -11.20 3.55
CA ILE A 54 -14.81 -11.47 4.98
C ILE A 54 -14.27 -12.85 5.37
N GLN A 55 -14.22 -13.81 4.44
CA GLN A 55 -13.68 -15.16 4.69
C GLN A 55 -12.16 -15.14 4.96
N GLN A 56 -11.45 -14.09 4.54
CA GLN A 56 -10.02 -13.90 4.85
C GLN A 56 -9.77 -13.30 6.24
N LEU A 57 -10.81 -12.96 7.00
CA LEU A 57 -10.65 -12.52 8.40
C LEU A 57 -10.40 -13.72 9.35
N GLY A 58 -10.57 -14.96 8.89
CA GLY A 58 -10.37 -16.16 9.71
C GLY A 58 -11.13 -16.09 11.04
N GLU A 59 -10.43 -16.38 12.14
CA GLU A 59 -10.98 -16.37 13.50
C GLU A 59 -11.21 -14.96 14.08
N SER A 60 -10.90 -13.87 13.35
CA SER A 60 -11.03 -12.50 13.88
C SER A 60 -12.44 -12.22 14.38
N ARG A 61 -13.46 -12.64 13.62
CA ARG A 61 -14.86 -12.47 13.99
C ARG A 61 -15.19 -13.22 15.28
N PHE A 62 -14.78 -14.49 15.38
CA PHE A 62 -15.00 -15.29 16.58
C PHE A 62 -14.35 -14.65 17.82
N MET A 63 -13.11 -14.21 17.68
CA MET A 63 -12.34 -13.57 18.76
C MET A 63 -12.94 -12.22 19.19
N GLU A 64 -13.38 -11.39 18.25
CA GLU A 64 -14.06 -10.13 18.55
C GLU A 64 -15.38 -10.36 19.29
N THR A 65 -16.16 -11.35 18.85
CA THR A 65 -17.46 -11.66 19.47
C THR A 65 -17.26 -12.19 20.90
N LYS A 66 -16.26 -13.04 21.12
CA LYS A 66 -15.90 -13.53 22.46
C LYS A 66 -15.48 -12.38 23.39
N ARG A 67 -14.66 -11.44 22.89
CA ARG A 67 -14.23 -10.25 23.64
C ARG A 67 -15.42 -9.34 23.97
N PHE A 68 -16.35 -9.16 23.04
CA PHE A 68 -17.55 -8.37 23.23
C PHE A 68 -18.41 -8.91 24.40
N TYR A 69 -18.75 -10.21 24.40
CA TYR A 69 -19.53 -10.80 25.49
C TYR A 69 -18.79 -10.76 26.84
N GLN A 70 -17.47 -10.91 26.85
CA GLN A 70 -16.68 -10.77 28.08
C GLN A 70 -16.72 -9.35 28.63
N MET A 71 -16.83 -8.34 27.78
CA MET A 71 -17.00 -6.95 28.20
C MET A 71 -18.39 -6.69 28.77
N GLU A 72 -19.45 -7.22 28.15
CA GLU A 72 -20.81 -7.10 28.68
C GLU A 72 -20.94 -7.74 30.07
N LEU A 73 -20.35 -8.93 30.28
CA LEU A 73 -20.34 -9.60 31.58
C LEU A 73 -19.57 -8.83 32.67
N LYS A 74 -18.63 -7.97 32.30
CA LYS A 74 -17.87 -7.14 33.26
C LYS A 74 -18.57 -5.82 33.59
N LEU A 75 -19.50 -5.38 32.74
CA LEU A 75 -20.21 -4.12 32.87
C LEU A 75 -21.60 -4.29 33.51
N ASN A 76 -22.08 -5.52 33.61
CA ASN A 76 -23.20 -5.92 34.48
C ASN A 76 -22.72 -6.23 35.89
#